data_AF-Q2CC61-F1
#
_entry.id   AF-Q2CC61-F1
#
_cell.length_a   1.000
_cell.length_b   1.000
_cell.length_c   1.000
_cell.angle_alpha   90.00
_cell.angle_beta   90.00
_cell.angle_gamma   90.00
#
_symmetry.space_group_name_H-M   'P 1'
#
loop_
_entity.id
_entity.type
_entity.pdbx_description
1 polymer ?
#
loop_
_entity_poly.entity_id
_entity_poly.type
_entity_poly.pdbx_seq_one_letter_code
_entity_poly.pdbx_strand_id
1 'polypeptide(L)'
;GLGKRGNWLWAWSLAIPSSSDDVDAAKTFISWATGPAYAELVAENEGWANVPPGTRTSLYENQEYLDAAPFAQMTLESINAADPTNPTVDPVPYTGVQFVAIPEFQGIGTQVGQEFSAALAGQQSVDEALANAQSLTTEEMEAAGY
;
A
#
# COMPACT_ATOMS: atom_id res chain seq x y z
N GLY A 1 -15.29 10.07 -15.41
CA GLY A 1 -15.49 9.83 -13.96
C GLY A 1 -15.51 11.15 -13.20
N LEU A 2 -15.77 11.12 -11.89
CA LEU A 2 -15.90 12.29 -10.98
C LEU A 2 -14.56 12.98 -10.64
N GLY A 3 -13.56 12.91 -11.52
CA GLY A 3 -12.24 13.54 -11.33
C GLY A 3 -11.29 12.82 -10.38
N LYS A 4 -11.77 12.05 -9.40
CA LYS A 4 -10.93 11.23 -8.50
C LYS A 4 -10.58 9.87 -9.13
N ARG A 5 -9.36 9.42 -8.88
CA ARG A 5 -8.85 8.12 -9.33
C ARG A 5 -8.67 7.19 -8.13
N GLY A 6 -9.07 5.92 -8.29
CA GLY A 6 -9.00 4.90 -7.23
C GLY A 6 -7.74 4.04 -7.26
N ASN A 7 -6.72 4.38 -8.05
CA ASN A 7 -5.43 3.70 -8.00
C ASN A 7 -4.75 3.99 -6.66
N TRP A 8 -4.34 2.95 -5.95
CA TRP A 8 -3.78 3.08 -4.61
C TRP A 8 -2.28 3.41 -4.62
N LEU A 9 -1.75 3.75 -3.45
CA LEU A 9 -0.32 3.90 -3.20
C LEU A 9 0.09 2.98 -2.05
N TRP A 10 1.06 2.11 -2.30
CA TRP A 10 1.59 1.17 -1.30
C TRP A 10 3.09 0.99 -1.47
N ALA A 11 3.81 0.87 -0.36
CA ALA A 11 5.23 0.55 -0.33
C ALA A 11 5.50 -0.49 0.76
N TRP A 12 6.15 -1.59 0.40
CA TRP A 12 6.73 -2.51 1.36
C TRP A 12 8.06 -1.94 1.86
N SER A 13 8.17 -1.75 3.17
CA SER A 13 9.31 -1.08 3.81
C SER A 13 9.95 -1.94 4.88
N LEU A 14 11.25 -1.75 5.10
CA LEU A 14 11.99 -2.37 6.20
C LEU A 14 12.12 -1.37 7.35
N ALA A 15 11.91 -1.82 8.58
CA ALA A 15 12.01 -1.00 9.79
C ALA A 15 12.82 -1.73 10.88
N ILE A 16 13.40 -0.95 11.79
CA ILE A 16 14.20 -1.46 12.92
C ILE A 16 13.40 -1.25 14.21
N PRO A 17 13.15 -2.29 15.02
CA PRO A 17 12.56 -2.12 16.34
C PRO A 17 13.43 -1.20 17.21
N SER A 18 12.80 -0.30 17.96
CA SER A 18 13.52 0.62 18.85
C SER A 18 14.30 -0.08 19.97
N SER A 19 13.98 -1.34 20.25
CA SER A 19 14.63 -2.20 21.24
C SER A 19 15.78 -3.05 20.68
N SER A 20 16.17 -2.88 19.41
CA SER A 20 17.21 -3.70 18.79
C SER A 20 18.59 -3.41 19.38
N ASP A 21 19.36 -4.47 19.64
CA ASP A 21 20.78 -4.37 20.03
C ASP A 21 21.71 -4.22 18.81
N ASP A 22 21.23 -4.56 17.60
CA ASP A 22 22.00 -4.62 16.34
C ASP A 22 21.63 -3.49 15.36
N VAL A 23 21.39 -2.28 15.87
CA VAL A 23 20.89 -1.14 15.07
C VAL A 23 21.79 -0.81 13.88
N ASP A 24 23.11 -0.81 14.07
CA ASP A 24 24.04 -0.43 13.01
C ASP A 24 24.09 -1.47 11.87
N ALA A 25 24.13 -2.76 12.22
CA ALA A 25 24.06 -3.84 11.24
C ALA A 25 22.73 -3.80 10.46
N ALA A 26 21.62 -3.58 11.16
CA ALA A 26 20.31 -3.45 10.53
C ALA A 26 20.22 -2.24 9.59
N LYS A 27 20.79 -1.08 9.97
CA LYS A 27 20.89 0.10 9.09
C LYS A 27 21.71 -0.21 7.84
N THR A 28 22.87 -0.86 7.98
CA THR A 28 23.69 -1.27 6.84
C THR A 28 22.90 -2.16 5.88
N PHE A 29 22.19 -3.16 6.41
CA PHE A 29 21.36 -4.04 5.60
C PHE A 29 20.24 -3.29 4.87
N ILE A 30 19.47 -2.44 5.56
CA ILE A 30 18.37 -1.68 4.96
C ILE A 30 18.91 -0.74 3.86
N SER A 31 20.01 -0.03 4.11
CA SER A 31 20.63 0.83 3.11
C SER A 31 21.09 0.06 1.87
N TRP A 32 21.63 -1.15 2.04
CA TRP A 32 22.00 -2.01 0.92
C TRP A 32 20.77 -2.54 0.17
N ALA A 33 19.83 -3.17 0.87
CA ALA A 33 18.65 -3.83 0.28
C ALA A 33 17.70 -2.86 -0.42
N THR A 34 17.71 -1.58 -0.03
CA THR A 34 16.91 -0.53 -0.66
C THR A 34 17.74 0.38 -1.59
N GLY A 35 19.03 0.07 -1.77
CA GLY A 35 20.01 0.82 -2.57
C GLY A 35 19.94 0.52 -4.07
N PRO A 36 20.56 1.36 -4.92
CA PRO A 36 20.66 1.10 -6.36
C PRO A 36 21.46 -0.17 -6.68
N ALA A 37 22.47 -0.50 -5.87
CA ALA A 37 23.26 -1.72 -6.04
C ALA A 37 22.42 -3.00 -5.92
N TYR A 38 21.33 -2.98 -5.13
CA TYR A 38 20.42 -4.11 -5.06
C TYR A 38 19.61 -4.28 -6.36
N ALA A 39 19.19 -3.15 -6.97
CA ALA A 39 18.52 -3.19 -8.27
C ALA A 39 19.44 -3.74 -9.37
N GLU A 40 20.70 -3.32 -9.40
CA GLU A 40 21.72 -3.85 -10.31
C GLU A 40 21.93 -5.35 -10.10
N LEU A 41 22.06 -5.79 -8.85
CA LEU A 41 22.19 -7.22 -8.52
C LEU A 41 20.99 -8.04 -9.02
N VAL A 42 19.76 -7.56 -8.83
CA VAL A 42 18.57 -8.26 -9.35
C VAL A 42 18.55 -8.24 -10.88
N ALA A 43 18.93 -7.12 -11.51
CA ALA A 43 19.00 -7.05 -12.96
C ALA A 43 20.02 -8.03 -13.56
N GLU A 44 21.18 -8.20 -12.92
CA GLU A 44 22.22 -9.15 -13.36
C GLU A 44 21.77 -10.62 -13.25
N ASN A 45 21.01 -10.97 -12.21
CA ASN A 45 20.62 -12.35 -11.94
C ASN A 45 19.28 -12.73 -12.60
N GLU A 46 18.33 -11.81 -12.58
CA GLU A 46 16.92 -12.06 -12.94
C GLU A 46 16.44 -11.18 -14.10
N GLY A 47 17.24 -10.20 -14.54
CA GLY A 47 16.88 -9.27 -15.60
C GLY A 47 16.16 -8.00 -15.13
N TRP A 48 16.32 -6.91 -15.87
CA TRP A 48 15.81 -5.58 -15.52
C TRP A 48 14.30 -5.53 -15.25
N ALA A 49 13.49 -6.30 -15.97
CA ALA A 49 12.04 -6.34 -15.77
C ALA A 49 11.63 -6.89 -14.39
N ASN A 50 12.52 -7.57 -13.68
CA ASN A 50 12.27 -8.19 -12.37
C ASN A 50 12.81 -7.37 -11.19
N VAL A 51 13.42 -6.20 -11.45
CA VAL A 51 13.92 -5.29 -10.41
C VAL A 51 12.74 -4.74 -9.58
N PRO A 52 12.89 -4.60 -8.24
CA PRO A 52 11.86 -3.99 -7.40
C PRO A 52 11.47 -2.57 -7.88
N PRO A 53 10.21 -2.33 -8.27
CA PRO A 53 9.79 -1.06 -8.85
C PRO A 53 9.40 -0.03 -7.77
N GLY A 54 9.12 1.20 -8.20
CA GLY A 54 8.32 2.17 -7.43
C GLY A 54 9.03 2.92 -6.29
N THR A 55 10.33 2.72 -6.10
CA THR A 55 11.06 3.29 -4.95
C THR A 55 12.09 4.37 -5.30
N ARG A 56 12.55 4.42 -6.56
CA ARG A 56 13.67 5.30 -6.97
C ARG A 56 13.40 5.97 -8.32
N THR A 57 13.58 7.28 -8.38
CA THR A 57 13.57 8.04 -9.65
C THR A 57 14.61 7.50 -10.63
N SER A 58 15.82 7.21 -10.15
CA SER A 58 16.92 6.71 -10.99
C SER A 58 16.61 5.40 -11.72
N LEU A 59 15.70 4.58 -11.19
CA LEU A 59 15.25 3.36 -11.88
C LEU A 59 14.41 3.71 -13.11
N TYR A 60 13.50 4.69 -12.98
CA TYR A 60 12.63 5.13 -14.08
C TYR A 60 13.33 6.08 -15.07
N GLU A 61 14.54 6.54 -14.76
CA GLU A 61 15.44 7.25 -15.68
C GLU A 61 16.42 6.30 -16.40
N ASN A 62 16.48 5.03 -16.00
CA ASN A 62 17.37 4.04 -16.61
C ASN A 62 16.76 3.45 -17.89
N GLN A 63 17.42 3.68 -19.03
CA GLN A 63 16.95 3.19 -20.33
C GLN A 63 16.89 1.65 -20.41
N GLU A 64 17.82 0.92 -19.79
CA GLU A 64 17.80 -0.54 -19.81
C GLU A 64 16.57 -1.11 -19.09
N TYR A 65 16.14 -0.43 -18.01
CA TYR A 65 14.91 -0.76 -17.32
C TYR A 65 13.68 -0.42 -18.17
N LEU A 66 13.64 0.77 -18.77
CA LEU A 66 12.51 1.19 -19.62
C LEU A 66 12.33 0.28 -20.84
N ASP A 67 13.42 -0.17 -21.46
CA ASP A 67 13.39 -1.08 -22.60
C ASP A 67 12.91 -2.48 -22.20
N ALA A 68 13.30 -2.96 -21.01
CA ALA A 68 12.92 -4.28 -20.52
C ALA A 68 11.52 -4.33 -19.88
N ALA A 69 11.04 -3.23 -19.30
CA ALA A 69 9.82 -3.15 -18.52
C ALA A 69 8.77 -2.26 -19.21
N PRO A 70 7.98 -2.79 -20.18
CA PRO A 70 6.98 -2.00 -20.91
C PRO A 70 5.86 -1.43 -20.02
N PHE A 71 5.73 -1.92 -18.79
CA PHE A 71 4.79 -1.43 -17.78
C PHE A 71 5.33 -0.26 -16.95
N ALA A 72 6.64 0.05 -17.01
CA ALA A 72 7.31 0.98 -16.09
C ALA A 72 6.67 2.38 -16.10
N GLN A 73 6.40 2.93 -17.28
CA GLN A 73 5.81 4.27 -17.40
C GLN A 73 4.41 4.32 -16.78
N MET A 74 3.54 3.34 -17.08
CA MET A 74 2.20 3.27 -16.51
C MET A 74 2.25 3.10 -14.98
N THR A 75 3.21 2.30 -14.47
CA THR A 75 3.42 2.16 -13.03
C THR A 75 3.79 3.49 -12.39
N LEU A 76 4.77 4.22 -12.93
CA LEU A 76 5.19 5.52 -12.38
C LEU A 76 4.06 6.55 -12.43
N GLU A 77 3.35 6.64 -13.56
CA GLU A 77 2.20 7.53 -13.72
C GLU A 77 1.08 7.20 -12.72
N SER A 78 0.84 5.91 -12.45
CA SER A 78 -0.14 5.46 -11.46
C SER A 78 0.30 5.79 -10.03
N ILE A 79 1.59 5.63 -9.70
CA ILE A 79 2.15 6.04 -8.40
C ILE A 79 1.96 7.55 -8.20
N ASN A 80 2.32 8.36 -9.20
CA ASN A 80 2.24 9.82 -9.14
C ASN A 80 0.80 10.35 -9.13
N ALA A 81 -0.15 9.60 -9.71
CA ALA A 81 -1.55 9.99 -9.76
C ALA A 81 -2.36 9.58 -8.52
N ALA A 82 -1.82 8.72 -7.66
CA ALA A 82 -2.48 8.34 -6.42
C ALA A 82 -2.50 9.53 -5.45
N ASP A 83 -3.65 9.81 -4.86
CA ASP A 83 -3.85 10.95 -3.96
C ASP A 83 -4.38 10.48 -2.60
N PRO A 84 -3.51 9.97 -1.71
CA PRO A 84 -3.91 9.58 -0.36
C PRO A 84 -4.34 10.78 0.50
N THR A 85 -4.05 12.02 0.10
CA THR A 85 -4.42 13.22 0.87
C THR A 85 -5.84 13.69 0.60
N ASN A 86 -6.38 13.38 -0.58
CA ASN A 86 -7.77 13.63 -0.93
C ASN A 86 -8.35 12.38 -1.64
N PRO A 87 -8.55 11.27 -0.92
CA PRO A 87 -8.79 9.95 -1.51
C PRO A 87 -10.21 9.77 -2.10
N THR A 88 -11.15 10.62 -1.69
CA THR A 88 -12.58 10.52 -2.04
C THR A 88 -13.09 11.74 -2.80
N VAL A 89 -14.27 11.60 -3.42
CA VAL A 89 -14.97 12.72 -4.08
C VAL A 89 -15.44 13.73 -3.04
N ASP A 90 -16.10 13.25 -1.99
CA ASP A 90 -16.52 14.07 -0.86
C ASP A 90 -15.37 14.23 0.14
N PRO A 91 -15.28 15.37 0.85
CA PRO A 91 -14.28 15.57 1.89
C PRO A 91 -14.39 14.53 3.01
N VAL A 92 -13.23 14.02 3.46
CA VAL A 92 -13.13 13.05 4.55
C VAL A 92 -12.06 13.49 5.56
N PRO A 93 -12.17 13.09 6.84
CA PRO A 93 -11.22 13.48 7.88
C PRO A 93 -9.95 12.61 7.92
N TYR A 94 -9.78 11.66 6.99
CA TYR A 94 -8.68 10.70 6.98
C TYR A 94 -7.81 10.83 5.72
N THR A 95 -6.64 10.19 5.75
CA THR A 95 -5.79 9.97 4.58
C THR A 95 -5.67 8.48 4.26
N GLY A 96 -5.25 8.17 3.03
CA GLY A 96 -5.10 6.82 2.49
C GLY A 96 -6.17 6.49 1.44
N VAL A 97 -5.77 5.83 0.36
CA VAL A 97 -6.66 5.49 -0.77
C VAL A 97 -7.41 4.18 -0.50
N GLN A 98 -6.65 3.15 -0.13
CA GLN A 98 -7.12 1.77 0.08
C GLN A 98 -7.19 1.37 1.56
N PHE A 99 -6.73 2.25 2.45
CA PHE A 99 -6.82 2.11 3.89
C PHE A 99 -7.13 3.45 4.51
N VAL A 100 -7.70 3.45 5.71
CA VAL A 100 -7.87 4.66 6.54
C VAL A 100 -6.66 4.75 7.45
N ALA A 101 -5.90 5.85 7.39
CA ALA A 101 -4.65 6.02 8.14
C ALA A 101 -4.87 6.31 9.64
N ILE A 102 -5.49 5.36 10.35
CA ILE A 102 -5.71 5.36 11.80
C ILE A 102 -5.21 4.05 12.42
N PRO A 103 -4.77 4.04 13.70
CA PRO A 103 -4.30 2.83 14.36
C PRO A 103 -5.28 1.66 14.34
N GLU A 104 -6.58 1.96 14.45
CA GLU A 104 -7.67 1.00 14.58
C GLU A 104 -7.97 0.26 13.27
N PHE A 105 -7.50 0.77 12.13
CA PHE A 105 -7.86 0.25 10.81
C PHE A 105 -7.46 -1.21 10.61
N GLN A 106 -6.41 -1.70 11.27
CA GLN A 106 -6.05 -3.11 11.17
C GLN A 106 -7.15 -4.02 11.71
N GLY A 107 -7.74 -3.66 12.85
CA GLY A 107 -8.86 -4.39 13.46
C GLY A 107 -10.13 -4.21 12.64
N ILE A 108 -10.53 -2.95 12.40
CA ILE A 108 -11.75 -2.61 11.64
C ILE A 108 -11.71 -3.25 10.24
N GLY A 109 -10.62 -3.07 9.50
CA GLY A 109 -10.46 -3.60 8.15
C GLY A 109 -10.48 -5.13 8.11
N THR A 110 -9.97 -5.81 9.15
CA THR A 110 -10.07 -7.27 9.25
C THR A 110 -11.52 -7.72 9.43
N GLN A 111 -12.25 -7.10 10.36
CA GLN A 111 -13.65 -7.46 10.65
C GLN A 111 -14.55 -7.19 9.44
N VAL A 112 -14.46 -5.99 8.85
CA VAL A 112 -15.21 -5.64 7.62
C VAL A 112 -14.82 -6.55 6.45
N GLY A 113 -13.54 -6.90 6.32
CA GLY A 113 -13.07 -7.83 5.30
C GLY A 113 -13.68 -9.23 5.43
N GLN A 114 -13.91 -9.71 6.65
CA GLN A 114 -14.59 -10.99 6.90
C GLN A 114 -16.05 -10.94 6.47
N GLU A 115 -16.78 -9.86 6.80
CA GLU A 115 -18.17 -9.66 6.37
C GLU A 115 -18.30 -9.67 4.84
N PHE A 116 -17.40 -8.95 4.15
CA PHE A 116 -17.38 -8.90 2.69
C PHE A 116 -16.99 -10.24 2.06
N SER A 117 -16.08 -10.99 2.69
CA SER A 117 -15.71 -12.35 2.26
C SER A 117 -16.90 -13.31 2.36
N ALA A 118 -17.67 -13.24 3.45
CA ALA A 118 -18.87 -14.06 3.64
C ALA A 118 -19.99 -13.71 2.64
N ALA A 119 -20.20 -12.42 2.35
CA ALA A 119 -21.13 -12.01 1.30
C ALA A 119 -20.71 -12.52 -0.09
N LEU A 120 -19.41 -12.41 -0.42
CA LEU A 120 -18.86 -12.92 -1.67
C LEU A 120 -19.03 -14.45 -1.79
N ALA A 121 -18.92 -15.18 -0.68
CA ALA A 121 -19.13 -16.62 -0.61
C ALA A 121 -20.62 -17.03 -0.62
N GLY A 122 -21.56 -16.06 -0.63
CA GLY A 122 -23.00 -16.32 -0.61
C GLY A 122 -23.52 -16.81 0.75
N GLN A 123 -22.78 -16.59 1.83
CA GLN A 123 -23.15 -17.00 3.19
C GLN A 123 -24.13 -16.01 3.85
N GLN A 124 -24.13 -14.76 3.39
CA GLN A 124 -25.04 -13.70 3.80
C GLN A 124 -25.33 -12.78 2.62
N SER A 125 -26.35 -11.93 2.75
CA SER A 125 -26.64 -10.92 1.72
C SER A 125 -25.65 -9.75 1.76
N VAL A 126 -25.58 -8.98 0.67
CA VAL A 126 -24.77 -7.74 0.63
C VAL A 126 -25.27 -6.74 1.68
N ASP A 127 -26.59 -6.58 1.83
CA ASP A 127 -27.18 -5.64 2.79
C ASP A 127 -26.87 -6.04 4.24
N GLU A 128 -26.89 -7.35 4.53
CA GLU A 128 -26.52 -7.90 5.84
C GLU A 128 -25.04 -7.64 6.16
N ALA A 129 -24.13 -7.92 5.22
CA ALA A 129 -22.71 -7.66 5.40
C ALA A 129 -22.41 -6.16 5.61
N LEU A 130 -23.11 -5.27 4.88
CA LEU A 130 -22.97 -3.83 5.07
C LEU A 130 -23.50 -3.36 6.44
N ALA A 131 -24.63 -3.91 6.89
CA ALA A 131 -25.19 -3.60 8.20
C ALA A 131 -24.26 -4.07 9.34
N ASN A 132 -23.70 -5.27 9.23
CA ASN A 132 -22.73 -5.80 10.19
C ASN A 132 -21.45 -4.96 10.20
N ALA A 133 -20.89 -4.65 9.02
CA ALA A 133 -19.71 -3.80 8.89
C ALA A 133 -19.92 -2.41 9.51
N GLN A 134 -21.11 -1.82 9.32
CA GLN A 134 -21.48 -0.55 9.95
C GLN A 134 -21.51 -0.67 11.47
N SER A 135 -22.16 -1.69 12.02
CA SER A 135 -22.25 -1.90 13.47
C SER A 135 -20.88 -2.09 14.10
N LEU A 136 -20.05 -2.96 13.52
CA LEU A 136 -18.69 -3.27 14.00
C LEU A 136 -17.81 -2.01 13.97
N THR A 137 -17.85 -1.27 12.86
CA THR A 137 -17.03 -0.04 12.73
C THR A 137 -17.49 1.03 13.71
N THR A 138 -18.80 1.22 13.91
CA THR A 138 -19.31 2.20 14.88
C THR A 138 -18.86 1.87 16.30
N GLU A 139 -18.97 0.62 16.73
CA GLU A 139 -18.54 0.19 18.07
C GLU A 139 -17.05 0.44 18.30
N GLU A 140 -16.19 0.08 17.34
CA GLU A 140 -14.74 0.28 17.44
C GLU A 140 -14.36 1.77 17.48
N MET A 141 -15.01 2.59 16.65
CA MET A 141 -14.75 4.04 16.61
C MET A 141 -15.20 4.73 17.90
N GLU A 142 -16.35 4.35 18.47
CA GLU A 142 -16.82 4.83 19.77
C GLU A 142 -15.86 4.40 20.90
N ALA A 143 -15.40 3.15 20.89
CA ALA A 143 -14.44 2.65 21.87
C ALA A 143 -13.08 3.36 21.79
N ALA A 144 -12.65 3.77 20.59
CA ALA A 144 -11.44 4.55 20.35
C ALA A 144 -11.60 6.06 20.66
N GLY A 145 -12.82 6.53 20.93
CA GLY A 145 -13.10 7.90 21.38
C GLY A 145 -13.26 8.94 20.27
N TYR A 146 -13.70 8.52 19.09
CA TYR A 146 -14.07 9.42 17.99
C TYR A 146 -15.46 10.06 18.17
#